data_AF-A0A9D2M9S6-F1
#
_entry.id   AF-A0A9D2M9S6-F1
#
_cell.length_a   1.000
_cell.length_b   1.000
_cell.length_c   1.000
_cell.angle_alpha   90.00
_cell.angle_beta   90.00
_cell.angle_gamma   90.00
#
_symmetry.space_group_name_H-M   'P 1'
#
loop_
_entity.id
_entity.type
_entity.pdbx_description
1 polymer ?
#
loop_
_entity_poly.entity_id
_entity_poly.type
_entity_poly.pdbx_seq_one_letter_code
_entity_poly.pdbx_strand_id
1 'polypeptide(L)'
;MVFQTAPMPAFLASSLRTGVVFLRICQRLSSISITKAAESIRAGDLSRRITGIATKDEVQELADTFNTMLERLERSFERERQFTSDASHELRTPVAVISACAEELEAGLSAGEAAQSLAAIRRESARMNKIISQLLMLTQRDVPLRYPTTALACNRKNWIIFLSGSTGPTRRGIVRAPGLECQL
;
A
#
# COMPACT_ATOMS: atom_id res chain seq x y z
N MET A 1 61.32 -21.48 -37.85
CA MET A 1 59.89 -21.12 -38.01
C MET A 1 59.14 -21.58 -36.76
N VAL A 2 58.79 -20.68 -35.84
CA VAL A 2 57.88 -20.98 -34.72
C VAL A 2 56.71 -20.01 -34.85
N PHE A 3 55.62 -20.47 -35.46
CA PHE A 3 54.36 -19.74 -35.46
C PHE A 3 53.76 -19.88 -34.06
N GLN A 4 54.02 -18.88 -33.24
CA GLN A 4 53.52 -18.76 -31.89
C GLN A 4 51.99 -18.65 -31.95
N THR A 5 51.28 -19.73 -31.58
CA THR A 5 49.82 -19.74 -31.50
C THR A 5 49.41 -18.81 -30.35
N ALA A 6 49.02 -17.59 -30.72
CA ALA A 6 48.52 -16.61 -29.77
C ALA A 6 47.34 -17.20 -28.95
N PRO A 7 47.26 -16.95 -27.62
CA PRO A 7 46.28 -17.57 -26.74
C PRO A 7 44.90 -16.89 -26.85
N MET A 8 44.41 -16.69 -28.07
CA MET A 8 43.08 -16.15 -28.38
C MET A 8 41.92 -16.83 -27.63
N PRO A 9 41.86 -18.17 -27.49
CA PRO A 9 40.74 -18.79 -26.77
C PRO A 9 40.74 -18.47 -25.27
N ALA A 10 41.91 -18.26 -24.65
CA ALA A 10 42.01 -17.92 -23.24
C ALA A 10 41.52 -16.48 -22.96
N PHE A 11 41.79 -15.55 -23.87
CA PHE A 11 41.31 -14.17 -23.79
C PHE A 11 39.79 -14.06 -23.99
N LEU A 12 39.21 -14.86 -24.90
CA LEU A 12 37.76 -14.90 -25.08
C LEU A 12 37.05 -15.50 -23.86
N ALA A 13 37.63 -16.55 -23.26
CA ALA A 13 37.07 -17.15 -22.05
C ALA A 13 37.13 -16.19 -20.84
N SER A 14 38.20 -15.39 -20.70
CA SER A 14 38.31 -14.41 -19.62
C SER A 14 37.34 -13.24 -19.82
N SER A 15 37.19 -12.70 -21.03
CA SER A 15 36.23 -11.63 -21.32
C SER A 15 34.78 -12.07 -21.08
N LEU A 16 34.43 -13.30 -21.47
CA LEU A 16 33.10 -13.86 -21.22
C LEU A 16 32.83 -14.00 -19.71
N ARG A 17 33.83 -14.47 -18.96
CA ARG A 17 33.74 -14.65 -17.50
C ARG A 17 33.57 -13.30 -16.79
N THR A 18 34.33 -12.28 -17.18
CA THR A 18 34.23 -10.93 -16.63
C THR A 18 32.88 -10.29 -16.97
N GLY A 19 32.39 -10.46 -18.20
CA GLY A 19 31.07 -9.95 -18.61
C GLY A 19 29.91 -10.57 -17.83
N VAL A 20 29.93 -11.89 -17.62
CA VAL A 20 28.90 -12.59 -16.82
C VAL A 20 28.94 -12.16 -15.36
N VAL A 21 30.13 -11.99 -14.78
CA VAL A 21 30.28 -11.49 -13.40
C VAL A 21 29.75 -10.06 -13.27
N PHE A 22 30.06 -9.19 -14.23
CA PHE A 22 29.58 -7.81 -14.26
C PHE A 22 28.04 -7.74 -14.33
N LEU A 23 27.42 -8.50 -15.24
CA LEU A 23 25.96 -8.57 -15.35
C LEU A 23 25.29 -9.07 -14.06
N ARG A 24 25.87 -10.06 -13.37
CA ARG A 24 25.34 -10.54 -12.08
C ARG A 24 25.46 -9.52 -10.96
N ILE A 25 26.52 -8.72 -10.94
CA ILE A 25 26.68 -7.63 -9.96
C ILE A 25 25.62 -6.56 -10.19
N CYS A 26 25.39 -6.15 -11.45
CA CYS A 26 24.34 -5.17 -11.79
C CYS A 26 22.94 -5.66 -11.41
N GLN A 27 22.59 -6.91 -11.72
CA GLN A 27 21.30 -7.49 -11.33
C GLN A 27 21.12 -7.58 -9.81
N ARG A 28 22.17 -7.94 -9.06
CA ARG A 28 22.11 -7.98 -7.59
C ARG A 28 21.88 -6.60 -6.99
N LEU A 29 22.53 -5.55 -7.51
CA LEU A 29 22.42 -4.20 -6.95
C LEU A 29 21.01 -3.64 -7.07
N SER A 30 20.33 -3.89 -8.21
CA SER A 30 18.93 -3.50 -8.39
C SER A 30 17.99 -4.24 -7.40
N SER A 31 18.14 -5.55 -7.26
CA SER A 31 17.34 -6.37 -6.33
C SER A 31 17.54 -5.96 -4.85
N ILE A 32 18.75 -5.56 -4.45
CA ILE A 32 19.05 -5.11 -3.09
C ILE A 32 18.34 -3.80 -2.75
N SER A 33 18.16 -2.90 -3.71
CA SER A 33 17.49 -1.61 -3.47
C SER A 33 16.01 -1.79 -3.12
N ILE A 34 15.33 -2.70 -3.83
CA ILE A 34 13.92 -3.03 -3.63
C ILE A 34 13.72 -3.80 -2.32
N THR A 35 14.58 -4.79 -2.04
CA THR A 35 14.51 -5.56 -0.78
C THR A 35 14.81 -4.70 0.44
N LYS A 36 15.77 -3.77 0.37
CA LYS A 36 16.02 -2.81 1.47
C LYS A 36 14.87 -1.83 1.70
N ALA A 37 14.19 -1.41 0.63
CA ALA A 37 12.97 -0.60 0.75
C ALA A 37 11.82 -1.42 1.38
N ALA A 38 11.67 -2.69 1.00
CA ALA A 38 10.70 -3.59 1.61
C ALA A 38 11.00 -3.87 3.10
N GLU A 39 12.26 -4.01 3.48
CA GLU A 39 12.67 -4.19 4.88
C GLU A 39 12.45 -2.93 5.73
N SER A 40 12.61 -1.73 5.17
CA SER A 40 12.35 -0.48 5.91
C SER A 40 10.86 -0.25 6.20
N ILE A 41 9.97 -0.70 5.31
CA ILE A 41 8.53 -0.70 5.58
C ILE A 41 8.22 -1.55 6.82
N ARG A 42 8.91 -2.69 6.98
CA ARG A 42 8.77 -3.56 8.16
C ARG A 42 9.23 -2.87 9.46
N ALA A 43 10.06 -1.84 9.36
CA ALA A 43 10.51 -1.02 10.49
C ALA A 43 9.62 0.21 10.76
N GLY A 44 8.53 0.40 9.99
CA GLY A 44 7.58 1.50 10.17
C GLY A 44 7.97 2.81 9.47
N ASP A 45 9.09 2.85 8.75
CA ASP A 45 9.50 4.02 7.96
C ASP A 45 9.01 3.89 6.51
N LEU A 46 7.82 4.46 6.27
CA LEU A 46 7.19 4.52 4.94
C LEU A 46 7.77 5.63 4.05
N SER A 47 8.67 6.47 4.57
CA SER A 47 9.24 7.61 3.85
C SER A 47 10.35 7.19 2.87
N ARG A 48 10.89 5.97 3.04
CA ARG A 48 11.88 5.44 2.11
C ARG A 48 11.29 5.22 0.73
N ARG A 49 12.12 5.48 -0.29
CA ARG A 49 11.80 5.28 -1.70
C ARG A 49 12.86 4.43 -2.36
N ILE A 50 12.47 3.64 -3.35
CA ILE A 50 13.39 2.93 -4.23
C ILE A 50 13.99 4.00 -5.16
N THR A 51 15.28 4.27 -4.99
CA THR A 51 16.04 5.26 -5.77
C THR A 51 17.29 4.61 -6.35
N GLY A 52 17.82 5.16 -7.44
CA GLY A 52 19.07 4.66 -8.06
C GLY A 52 18.89 3.55 -9.11
N ILE A 53 17.65 3.25 -9.52
CA ILE A 53 17.37 2.41 -10.69
C ILE A 53 17.26 3.35 -11.91
N ALA A 54 18.37 3.49 -12.64
CA ALA A 54 18.45 4.27 -13.87
C ALA A 54 18.50 3.34 -15.10
N THR A 55 17.83 2.19 -15.02
CA THR A 55 17.67 1.27 -16.13
C THR A 55 16.34 1.59 -16.80
N LYS A 56 16.34 1.99 -18.07
CA LYS A 56 15.11 2.28 -18.84
C LYS A 56 14.37 0.99 -19.23
N ASP A 57 14.17 0.11 -18.25
CA ASP A 57 13.61 -1.22 -18.38
C ASP A 57 12.41 -1.40 -17.43
N GLU A 58 11.79 -2.57 -17.49
CA GLU A 58 10.62 -2.95 -16.69
C GLU A 58 10.89 -2.86 -15.17
N VAL A 59 12.16 -2.86 -14.76
CA VAL A 59 12.56 -2.76 -13.36
C VAL A 59 12.38 -1.33 -12.83
N GLN A 60 12.64 -0.31 -13.66
CA GLN A 60 12.35 1.08 -13.30
C GLN A 60 10.83 1.32 -13.20
N GLU A 61 10.04 0.80 -14.14
CA GLU A 61 8.58 0.93 -14.11
C GLU A 61 7.97 0.29 -12.83
N LEU A 62 8.49 -0.86 -12.41
CA LEU A 62 8.10 -1.51 -11.17
C LEU A 62 8.46 -0.67 -9.93
N ALA A 63 9.66 -0.08 -9.91
CA ALA A 63 10.11 0.76 -8.82
C ALA A 63 9.25 2.03 -8.67
N ASP A 64 8.87 2.66 -9.79
CA ASP A 64 7.99 3.82 -9.83
C ASP A 64 6.58 3.47 -9.35
N THR A 65 6.06 2.32 -9.78
CA THR A 65 4.77 1.79 -9.32
C THR A 65 4.77 1.53 -7.81
N PHE A 66 5.85 0.95 -7.29
CA PHE A 66 5.99 0.69 -5.86
C PHE A 66 6.10 1.98 -5.04
N ASN A 67 6.89 2.96 -5.51
CA ASN A 67 6.98 4.27 -4.88
C ASN A 67 5.62 4.98 -4.85
N THR A 68 4.82 4.87 -5.91
CA THR A 68 3.45 5.40 -5.95
C THR A 68 2.54 4.71 -4.92
N MET A 69 2.65 3.39 -4.78
CA MET A 69 1.92 2.64 -3.74
C MET A 69 2.32 3.11 -2.33
N LEU A 70 3.63 3.27 -2.07
CA LEU A 70 4.14 3.76 -0.78
C LEU A 70 3.64 5.15 -0.46
N GLU A 71 3.64 6.05 -1.44
CA GLU A 71 3.15 7.41 -1.25
C GLU A 71 1.65 7.42 -0.91
N ARG A 72 0.85 6.57 -1.56
CA ARG A 72 -0.57 6.42 -1.22
C ARG A 72 -0.75 5.89 0.21
N LEU A 73 0.07 4.93 0.62
CA LEU A 73 0.02 4.35 1.97
C LEU A 73 0.41 5.36 3.04
N GLU A 74 1.51 6.10 2.83
CA GLU A 74 1.97 7.15 3.74
C GLU A 74 0.91 8.24 3.92
N ARG A 75 0.31 8.72 2.82
CA ARG A 75 -0.79 9.69 2.90
C ARG A 75 -2.01 9.16 3.65
N SER A 76 -2.31 7.87 3.56
CA SER A 76 -3.42 7.27 4.33
C SER A 76 -3.12 7.23 5.82
N PHE A 77 -1.92 6.79 6.21
CA PHE A 77 -1.50 6.76 7.62
C PHE A 77 -1.44 8.16 8.24
N GLU A 78 -0.94 9.16 7.50
CA GLU A 78 -0.88 10.53 8.01
C GLU A 78 -2.29 11.09 8.26
N ARG A 79 -3.24 10.83 7.35
CA ARG A 79 -4.64 11.22 7.54
C ARG A 79 -5.28 10.54 8.74
N GLU A 80 -5.03 9.24 8.93
CA GLU A 80 -5.54 8.49 10.08
C GLU A 80 -4.98 9.05 11.40
N ARG A 81 -3.68 9.35 11.43
CA ARG A 81 -3.02 9.93 12.60
C ARG A 81 -3.57 11.32 12.93
N GLN A 82 -3.68 12.19 11.92
CA GLN A 82 -4.25 13.52 12.09
C GLN A 82 -5.70 13.45 12.57
N PHE A 83 -6.52 12.59 11.96
CA PHE A 83 -7.91 12.41 12.37
C PHE A 83 -8.02 11.91 13.83
N THR A 84 -7.21 10.93 14.22
CA THR A 84 -7.22 10.39 15.60
C THR A 84 -6.81 11.46 16.61
N SER A 85 -5.82 12.28 16.27
CA SER A 85 -5.39 13.43 17.07
C SER A 85 -6.52 14.45 17.22
N ASP A 86 -7.11 14.87 16.10
CA ASP A 86 -8.19 15.86 16.07
C ASP A 86 -9.43 15.37 16.83
N ALA A 87 -9.82 14.11 16.65
CA ALA A 87 -10.92 13.51 17.40
C ALA A 87 -10.64 13.49 18.92
N SER A 88 -9.40 13.20 19.33
CA SER A 88 -9.03 13.21 20.75
C SER A 88 -9.13 14.62 21.35
N HIS A 89 -8.72 15.64 20.60
CA HIS A 89 -8.85 17.04 21.01
C HIS A 89 -10.31 17.49 21.08
N GLU A 90 -11.09 17.21 20.04
CA GLU A 90 -12.51 17.58 19.96
C GLU A 90 -13.39 16.85 20.98
N LEU A 91 -12.99 15.67 21.47
CA LEU A 91 -13.68 14.94 22.53
C LEU A 91 -13.29 15.41 23.94
N ARG A 92 -12.09 15.95 24.15
CA ARG A 92 -11.66 16.44 25.48
C ARG A 92 -12.51 17.61 25.96
N THR A 93 -12.85 18.53 25.06
CA THR A 93 -13.66 19.72 25.35
C THR A 93 -15.06 19.38 25.88
N PRO A 94 -15.91 18.59 25.19
CA PRO A 94 -17.24 18.25 25.69
C PRO A 94 -17.17 17.45 27.00
N VAL A 95 -16.14 16.60 27.19
CA VAL A 95 -15.92 15.89 28.46
C VAL A 95 -15.65 16.88 29.60
N ALA A 96 -14.78 17.87 29.40
CA ALA A 96 -14.50 18.87 30.41
C ALA A 96 -15.75 19.69 30.79
N VAL A 97 -16.58 20.06 29.81
CA VAL A 97 -17.84 20.77 30.06
C VAL A 97 -18.82 19.90 30.83
N ILE A 98 -18.97 18.62 30.46
CA ILE A 98 -19.83 17.68 31.19
C ILE A 98 -19.38 17.53 32.64
N SER A 99 -18.06 17.39 32.88
CA SER A 99 -17.50 17.32 34.24
C SER A 99 -17.78 18.58 35.05
N ALA A 100 -17.54 19.77 34.49
CA ALA A 100 -17.83 21.02 35.17
C ALA A 100 -19.32 21.17 35.52
N CYS A 101 -20.22 20.86 34.58
CA CYS A 101 -21.66 20.88 34.85
C CYS A 101 -22.08 19.85 35.91
N ALA A 102 -21.41 18.70 35.99
CA ALA A 102 -21.67 17.71 37.03
C ALA A 102 -21.20 18.19 38.41
N GLU A 103 -20.02 18.81 38.49
CA GLU A 103 -19.50 19.41 39.73
C GLU A 103 -20.42 20.53 40.24
N GLU A 104 -20.93 21.38 39.35
CA GLU A 104 -21.91 22.41 39.70
C GLU A 104 -23.20 21.80 40.26
N LEU A 105 -23.73 20.74 39.61
CA LEU A 105 -24.92 20.03 40.08
C LEU A 105 -24.70 19.43 41.48
N GLU A 106 -23.51 18.86 41.74
CA GLU A 106 -23.13 18.35 43.06
C GLU A 106 -23.01 19.45 44.12
N ALA A 107 -22.60 20.66 43.73
CA ALA A 107 -22.49 21.81 44.62
C ALA A 107 -23.85 22.39 45.07
N GLY A 108 -24.97 21.92 44.51
CA GLY A 108 -26.32 22.26 44.97
C GLY A 108 -26.93 23.50 44.30
N LEU A 109 -27.00 23.48 42.96
CA LEU A 109 -27.63 24.52 42.16
C LEU A 109 -29.14 24.70 42.44
N SER A 110 -29.65 25.91 42.16
CA SER A 110 -31.10 26.14 42.10
C SER A 110 -31.75 25.30 41.00
N ALA A 111 -33.05 25.03 41.08
CA ALA A 111 -33.76 24.21 40.10
C ALA A 111 -33.62 24.74 38.64
N GLY A 112 -33.53 26.06 38.46
CA GLY A 112 -33.35 26.69 37.16
C GLY A 112 -31.93 26.52 36.59
N GLU A 113 -30.91 26.63 37.43
CA GLU A 113 -29.51 26.42 37.04
C GLU A 113 -29.22 24.94 36.81
N ALA A 114 -29.75 24.06 37.66
CA ALA A 114 -29.62 22.61 37.49
C ALA A 114 -30.20 22.14 36.15
N ALA A 115 -31.35 22.70 35.73
CA ALA A 115 -31.94 22.42 34.43
C ALA A 115 -31.04 22.87 33.26
N GLN A 116 -30.32 23.98 33.41
CA GLN A 116 -29.37 24.46 32.41
C GLN A 116 -28.14 23.57 32.31
N SER A 117 -27.52 23.19 33.44
CA SER A 117 -26.37 22.28 33.46
C SER A 117 -26.74 20.91 32.89
N LEU A 118 -27.94 20.38 33.19
CA LEU A 118 -28.44 19.14 32.59
C LEU A 118 -28.64 19.27 31.07
N ALA A 119 -29.14 20.42 30.59
CA ALA A 119 -29.30 20.67 29.16
C ALA A 119 -27.93 20.80 28.44
N ALA A 120 -26.94 21.40 29.08
CA ALA A 120 -25.56 21.46 28.60
C ALA A 120 -24.95 20.06 28.47
N ILE A 121 -25.07 19.23 29.52
CA ILE A 121 -24.60 17.83 29.50
C ILE A 121 -25.23 17.06 28.33
N ARG A 122 -26.55 17.18 28.12
CA ARG A 122 -27.23 16.51 27.00
C ARG A 122 -26.70 16.99 25.64
N ARG A 123 -26.42 18.28 25.49
CA ARG A 123 -25.90 18.85 24.24
C ARG A 123 -24.49 18.34 23.94
N GLU A 124 -23.61 18.35 24.93
CA GLU A 124 -22.22 17.90 24.78
C GLU A 124 -22.13 16.38 24.57
N SER A 125 -22.99 15.60 25.24
CA SER A 125 -23.12 14.16 24.99
C SER A 125 -23.57 13.86 23.56
N ALA A 126 -24.53 14.63 23.02
CA ALA A 126 -24.94 14.52 21.62
C ALA A 126 -23.81 14.89 20.64
N ARG A 127 -22.99 15.90 20.98
CA ARG A 127 -21.79 16.28 20.21
C ARG A 127 -20.76 15.16 20.17
N MET A 128 -20.47 14.53 21.31
CA MET A 128 -19.56 13.38 21.39
C MET A 128 -20.06 12.21 20.52
N ASN A 129 -21.36 11.88 20.59
CA ASN A 129 -21.94 10.83 19.76
C ASN A 129 -21.78 11.10 18.25
N LYS A 130 -21.86 12.37 17.83
CA LYS A 130 -21.63 12.75 16.43
C LYS A 130 -20.17 12.50 16.02
N ILE A 131 -19.20 12.85 16.85
CA ILE A 131 -17.77 12.61 16.60
C ILE A 131 -17.48 11.10 16.52
N ILE A 132 -18.02 10.31 17.47
CA ILE A 132 -17.88 8.84 17.47
C ILE A 132 -18.47 8.25 16.19
N SER A 133 -19.64 8.73 15.76
CA SER A 133 -20.28 8.28 14.52
C SER A 133 -19.42 8.59 13.29
N GLN A 134 -18.75 9.75 13.27
CA GLN A 134 -17.80 10.11 12.20
C GLN A 134 -16.58 9.18 12.17
N LEU A 135 -16.03 8.82 13.33
CA LEU A 135 -14.94 7.84 13.45
C LEU A 135 -15.37 6.46 12.92
N LEU A 136 -16.55 5.97 13.31
CA LEU A 136 -17.09 4.69 12.84
C LEU A 136 -17.40 4.66 11.34
N MET A 137 -17.72 5.82 10.73
CA MET A 137 -17.91 5.92 9.29
C MET A 137 -16.60 5.87 8.50
N LEU A 138 -15.47 6.29 9.09
CA LEU A 138 -14.17 6.18 8.44
C LEU A 138 -13.68 4.74 8.40
N THR A 139 -13.80 4.01 9.52
CA THR A 139 -13.39 2.60 9.59
C THR A 139 -14.19 1.67 8.69
N GLN A 140 -15.43 2.04 8.36
CA GLN A 140 -16.26 1.28 7.41
C GLN A 140 -16.00 1.60 5.93
N ARG A 141 -15.31 2.72 5.60
CA ARG A 141 -15.02 3.06 4.20
C ARG A 141 -13.78 2.36 3.65
N ASP A 142 -12.95 1.77 4.51
CA ASP A 142 -11.85 0.88 4.12
C ASP A 142 -12.40 -0.54 3.82
N VAL A 143 -13.37 -0.62 2.90
CA VAL A 143 -13.78 -1.90 2.31
C VAL A 143 -12.63 -2.35 1.40
N PRO A 144 -12.12 -3.57 1.55
CA PRO A 144 -10.87 -4.03 0.93
C PRO A 144 -10.92 -3.84 -0.58
N LEU A 145 -9.77 -3.43 -1.15
CA LEU A 145 -9.54 -3.39 -2.59
C LEU A 145 -10.02 -4.70 -3.19
N ARG A 146 -11.21 -4.67 -3.80
CA ARG A 146 -11.71 -5.72 -4.65
C ARG A 146 -10.85 -5.68 -5.90
N TYR A 147 -9.67 -6.30 -5.84
CA TYR A 147 -9.03 -6.74 -7.06
C TYR A 147 -10.07 -7.62 -7.76
N PRO A 148 -10.41 -7.36 -9.02
CA PRO A 148 -11.22 -8.30 -9.76
C PRO A 148 -10.36 -9.56 -9.86
N THR A 149 -10.60 -10.54 -8.98
CA THR A 149 -10.21 -11.91 -9.24
C THR A 149 -10.96 -12.23 -10.53
N THR A 150 -10.26 -12.16 -11.67
CA THR A 150 -10.74 -12.78 -12.89
C THR A 150 -10.94 -14.23 -12.50
N ALA A 151 -12.19 -14.58 -12.21
CA ALA A 151 -12.61 -15.94 -12.08
C ALA A 151 -12.27 -16.56 -13.43
N LEU A 152 -11.12 -17.24 -13.49
CA LEU A 152 -10.84 -18.24 -14.51
C LEU A 152 -11.91 -19.30 -14.31
N ALA A 153 -13.06 -19.07 -14.94
CA ALA A 153 -14.08 -20.07 -15.09
C ALA A 153 -13.46 -21.19 -15.92
N CYS A 154 -12.96 -22.22 -15.26
CA CYS A 154 -12.51 -23.44 -15.91
C CYS A 154 -13.75 -24.15 -16.47
N ASN A 155 -14.10 -23.86 -17.72
CA ASN A 155 -15.12 -24.61 -18.43
C ASN A 155 -14.51 -25.96 -18.86
N ARG A 156 -14.96 -27.04 -18.22
CA ARG A 156 -14.49 -28.42 -18.46
C ARG A 156 -14.72 -28.92 -19.89
N LYS A 157 -15.49 -28.21 -20.74
CA LYS A 157 -15.88 -28.73 -22.07
C LYS A 157 -15.68 -27.78 -23.25
N ASN A 158 -15.19 -26.55 -23.07
CA ASN A 158 -14.85 -25.70 -24.22
C ASN A 158 -13.82 -24.62 -23.85
N TRP A 159 -12.57 -24.77 -24.31
CA TRP A 159 -11.42 -23.92 -23.98
C TRP A 159 -11.34 -22.67 -24.88
N ILE A 160 -12.45 -21.98 -25.08
CA ILE A 160 -12.45 -20.69 -25.80
C ILE A 160 -12.32 -19.58 -24.75
N ILE A 161 -11.12 -19.02 -24.61
CA ILE A 161 -10.91 -17.80 -23.85
C ILE A 161 -11.55 -16.66 -24.65
N PHE A 162 -12.74 -16.23 -24.22
CA PHE A 162 -13.39 -15.04 -24.76
C PHE A 162 -12.78 -13.82 -24.05
N LEU A 163 -11.74 -13.22 -24.63
CA LEU A 163 -11.33 -11.87 -24.26
C LEU A 163 -12.31 -10.89 -24.90
N SER A 164 -13.42 -10.61 -24.21
CA SER A 164 -14.27 -9.48 -24.59
C SER A 164 -13.57 -8.19 -24.19
N GLY A 165 -12.92 -7.55 -25.16
CA GLY A 165 -12.23 -6.27 -24.98
C GLY A 165 -11.74 -5.76 -26.34
N SER A 166 -12.68 -5.52 -27.26
CA SER A 166 -12.39 -4.92 -28.56
C SER A 166 -12.12 -3.42 -28.44
N THR A 167 -10.93 -2.97 -28.82
CA THR A 167 -10.73 -1.88 -29.79
C THR A 167 -9.24 -1.80 -30.17
N GLY A 168 -8.88 -2.32 -31.35
CA GLY A 168 -7.53 -2.18 -31.92
C GLY A 168 -7.12 -3.38 -32.78
N PRO A 169 -6.66 -3.19 -34.03
CA PRO A 169 -6.41 -4.30 -34.95
C PRO A 169 -5.02 -4.93 -34.74
N THR A 170 -5.01 -6.26 -34.80
CA THR A 170 -3.94 -7.13 -35.32
C THR A 170 -2.63 -7.27 -34.52
N ARG A 171 -2.56 -8.35 -33.72
CA ARG A 171 -1.63 -9.50 -33.94
C ARG A 171 -2.04 -10.66 -33.03
N ARG A 172 -2.71 -11.68 -33.60
CA ARG A 172 -3.02 -12.95 -32.91
C ARG A 172 -1.75 -13.79 -32.86
N GLY A 173 -1.09 -13.83 -31.70
CA GLY A 173 -0.10 -14.86 -31.37
C GLY A 173 -0.76 -15.91 -30.48
N ILE A 174 -0.88 -17.14 -30.95
CA ILE A 174 -1.32 -18.28 -30.12
C ILE A 174 -0.10 -18.73 -29.31
N VAL A 175 -0.10 -18.50 -27.99
CA VAL A 175 0.91 -19.05 -27.08
C VAL A 175 0.36 -20.35 -26.50
N ARG A 176 1.00 -21.48 -26.83
CA ARG A 176 0.77 -22.78 -26.19
C ARG A 176 1.57 -22.80 -24.88
N ALA A 177 0.92 -22.96 -23.74
CA ALA A 177 1.58 -23.33 -22.50
C ALA A 177 1.55 -24.87 -22.36
N PRO A 178 2.70 -25.56 -22.25
CA PRO A 178 2.72 -27.00 -21.96
C PRO A 178 2.80 -27.24 -20.44
N GLY A 179 2.02 -28.20 -19.93
CA GLY A 179 2.37 -28.91 -18.70
C GLY A 179 1.74 -28.45 -17.39
N LEU A 180 0.41 -28.32 -17.30
CA LEU A 180 -0.29 -28.32 -16.01
C LEU A 180 -1.40 -29.37 -16.02
N GLU A 181 -1.06 -30.58 -15.56
CA GLU A 181 -2.03 -31.57 -15.07
C GLU A 181 -2.53 -31.09 -13.70
N CYS A 182 -3.80 -30.69 -13.60
CA CYS A 182 -4.47 -30.57 -12.31
C CYS A 182 -4.77 -31.98 -11.79
N GLN A 183 -3.95 -32.47 -10.87
CA GLN A 183 -4.33 -33.58 -9.99
C GLN A 183 -5.48 -33.10 -9.08
N LEU A 184 -6.59 -33.83 -9.13
CA LEU A 184 -7.74 -33.72 -8.22
C LEU A 184 -7.40 -34.33 -6.86
#